data_AF-A0A941SDI4-F1
#
_entry.id   AF-A0A941SDI4-F1
#
_cell.length_a   1.000
_cell.length_b   1.000
_cell.length_c   1.000
_cell.angle_alpha   90.00
_cell.angle_beta   90.00
_cell.angle_gamma   90.00
#
_symmetry.space_group_name_H-M   'P 1'
#
loop_
_entity.id
_entity.type
_entity.pdbx_description
1 polymer ?
#
loop_
_entity_poly.entity_id
_entity_poly.type
_entity_poly.pdbx_seq_one_letter_code
_entity_poly.pdbx_strand_id
1 'polypeptide(L)'
;MYKTGPASTLNLNTLNRNLERIIIYFEFNAGMLKQEGIFRISGDAEPQLQVLSHIKQNSNASVTDLHNLKILSEKNHIKLELTHNIIGTLKKMLKELSTFTQPAIDLLLYLSSNDFNAGHFIEKLFSSPSIDEAKFIYNFLYLGLLVARYQKENKMTARNVAIILTPQLTNLTGDLSLGFNPSMQENIEKLITEALVNKSLLSKSFDCTKIDELSRKLDYFAFEEFNEDLLQTSSVHLIEMLERYPNPLVCDPQLNQNTQDNCSKLR
;
A
#
# COMPACT_ATOMS: atom_id res chain seq x y z
N MET A 1 -1.15 9.39 36.11
CA MET A 1 -0.51 10.29 35.12
C MET A 1 -0.13 9.46 33.91
N TYR A 2 -0.92 9.53 32.83
CA TYR A 2 -0.56 8.89 31.57
C TYR A 2 0.64 9.62 31.00
N LYS A 3 1.78 8.92 30.87
CA LYS A 3 2.92 9.43 30.11
C LYS A 3 2.47 9.54 28.66
N THR A 4 2.19 10.76 28.21
CA THR A 4 2.09 11.09 26.80
C THR A 4 3.44 10.76 26.18
N GLY A 5 3.53 9.63 25.46
CA GLY A 5 4.66 9.34 24.59
C GLY A 5 4.83 10.48 23.58
N PRO A 6 6.03 10.63 22.99
CA PRO A 6 6.23 11.64 21.95
C PRO A 6 5.16 11.46 20.87
N ALA A 7 4.48 12.55 20.50
CA ALA A 7 3.47 12.54 19.44
C ALA A 7 4.02 11.79 18.21
N SER A 8 3.28 10.79 17.72
CA SER A 8 3.65 10.06 16.51
C SER A 8 3.84 11.07 15.37
N THR A 9 5.08 11.24 14.91
CA THR A 9 5.40 12.20 13.84
C THR A 9 4.93 11.71 12.46
N LEU A 10 4.54 10.44 12.35
CA LEU A 10 4.08 9.82 11.12
C LEU A 10 2.56 9.64 11.16
N ASN A 11 1.85 10.23 10.18
CA ASN A 11 0.40 10.09 10.06
C ASN A 11 0.00 9.00 9.05
N LEU A 12 -1.24 8.54 9.15
CA LEU A 12 -1.80 7.50 8.28
C LEU A 12 -1.72 7.85 6.79
N ASN A 13 -1.91 9.12 6.42
CA ASN A 13 -1.83 9.55 5.01
C ASN A 13 -0.43 9.34 4.42
N THR A 14 0.61 9.67 5.18
CA THR A 14 2.00 9.44 4.78
C THR A 14 2.28 7.96 4.63
N LEU A 15 1.76 7.13 5.53
CA LEU A 15 1.89 5.68 5.46
C LEU A 15 1.16 5.08 4.25
N ASN A 16 -0.11 5.46 4.02
CA ASN A 16 -0.91 5.00 2.88
C ASN A 16 -0.22 5.31 1.54
N ARG A 17 0.22 6.56 1.36
CA ARG A 17 0.93 6.95 0.14
C ARG A 17 2.22 6.17 -0.06
N ASN A 18 2.97 5.91 1.01
CA ASN A 18 4.19 5.11 0.92
C ASN A 18 3.88 3.64 0.59
N LEU A 19 2.84 3.08 1.19
CA LEU A 19 2.37 1.73 0.90
C LEU A 19 1.93 1.59 -0.56
N GLU A 20 1.17 2.55 -1.09
CA GLU A 20 0.79 2.60 -2.51
C GLU A 20 2.01 2.67 -3.42
N ARG A 21 2.97 3.55 -3.12
CA ARG A 21 4.22 3.65 -3.89
C ARG A 21 5.02 2.36 -3.85
N ILE A 22 5.06 1.65 -2.72
CA ILE A 22 5.69 0.32 -2.62
C ILE A 22 4.96 -0.68 -3.51
N ILE A 23 3.63 -0.72 -3.47
CA ILE A 23 2.81 -1.60 -4.29
C ILE A 23 3.08 -1.35 -5.77
N ILE A 24 2.94 -0.09 -6.23
CA ILE A 24 3.21 0.32 -7.60
C ILE A 24 4.64 -0.07 -8.00
N TYR A 25 5.62 0.26 -7.15
CA TYR A 25 7.01 -0.07 -7.41
C TYR A 25 7.24 -1.58 -7.59
N PHE A 26 6.62 -2.42 -6.77
CA PHE A 26 6.73 -3.88 -6.87
C PHE A 26 5.97 -4.46 -8.06
N GLU A 27 4.84 -3.89 -8.44
CA GLU A 27 4.12 -4.29 -9.66
C GLU A 27 4.95 -3.98 -10.92
N PHE A 28 5.60 -2.83 -10.99
CA PHE A 28 6.52 -2.48 -12.09
C PHE A 28 7.87 -3.23 -12.01
N ASN A 29 8.31 -3.63 -10.82
CA ASN A 29 9.58 -4.31 -10.57
C ASN A 29 9.37 -5.69 -9.96
N ALA A 30 8.66 -6.56 -10.68
CA ALA A 30 8.31 -7.91 -10.20
C ALA A 30 9.51 -8.75 -9.72
N GLY A 31 10.74 -8.45 -10.17
CA GLY A 31 11.96 -9.07 -9.66
C GLY A 31 12.15 -8.90 -8.15
N MET A 32 11.69 -7.78 -7.57
CA MET A 32 11.75 -7.53 -6.12
C MET A 32 10.85 -8.51 -5.35
N LEU A 33 9.68 -8.85 -5.90
CA LEU A 33 8.75 -9.80 -5.29
C LEU A 33 9.29 -11.24 -5.29
N LYS A 34 10.27 -11.55 -6.14
CA LYS A 34 10.92 -12.87 -6.21
C LYS A 34 12.06 -13.05 -5.21
N GLN A 35 12.46 -11.99 -4.51
CA GLN A 35 13.56 -12.05 -3.55
C GLN A 35 13.22 -13.00 -2.40
N GLU A 36 14.07 -14.00 -2.19
CA GLU A 36 13.88 -15.02 -1.17
C GLU A 36 13.71 -14.39 0.21
N GLY A 37 12.68 -14.83 0.94
CA GLY A 37 12.40 -14.36 2.29
C GLY A 37 12.02 -12.88 2.36
N ILE A 38 11.50 -12.26 1.29
CA ILE A 38 10.81 -10.97 1.38
C ILE A 38 9.81 -10.99 2.54
N PHE A 39 9.64 -9.87 3.26
CA PHE A 39 8.98 -9.80 4.58
C PHE A 39 9.65 -10.57 5.73
N ARG A 40 10.35 -11.68 5.52
CA ARG A 40 10.95 -12.48 6.60
C ARG A 40 12.36 -12.03 6.98
N ILE A 41 13.23 -11.89 5.99
CA ILE A 41 14.61 -11.46 6.17
C ILE A 41 14.61 -9.96 6.43
N SER A 42 15.31 -9.56 7.49
CA SER A 42 15.52 -8.16 7.86
C SER A 42 16.60 -7.57 6.97
N GLY A 43 16.34 -6.38 6.43
CA GLY A 43 17.40 -5.60 5.79
C GLY A 43 18.26 -4.85 6.82
N ASP A 44 19.26 -4.15 6.32
CA ASP A 44 20.11 -3.24 7.07
C ASP A 44 19.33 -2.15 7.84
N ALA A 45 19.59 -2.05 9.14
CA ALA A 45 18.87 -1.12 10.01
C ALA A 45 19.17 0.36 9.72
N GLU A 46 20.40 0.69 9.32
CA GLU A 46 20.85 2.06 9.10
C GLU A 46 20.15 2.72 7.88
N PRO A 47 20.14 2.13 6.67
CA PRO A 47 19.40 2.67 5.54
C PRO A 47 17.90 2.88 5.84
N GLN A 48 17.29 1.94 6.56
CA GLN A 48 15.88 2.04 6.95
C GLN A 48 15.62 3.25 7.87
N LEU A 49 16.53 3.53 8.81
CA LEU A 49 16.41 4.68 9.71
C LEU A 49 16.66 6.00 8.99
N GLN A 50 17.61 6.04 8.05
CA GLN A 50 17.88 7.23 7.24
C GLN A 50 16.66 7.62 6.40
N VAL A 51 16.03 6.66 5.73
CA VAL A 51 14.82 6.91 4.92
C VAL A 51 13.62 7.26 5.77
N LEU A 52 13.41 6.57 6.89
CA LEU A 52 12.37 6.94 7.83
C LEU A 52 12.53 8.38 8.35
N SER A 53 13.76 8.78 8.66
CA SER A 53 14.06 10.16 9.08
C SER A 53 13.78 11.16 7.95
N HIS A 54 14.13 10.81 6.71
CA HIS A 54 13.83 11.63 5.54
C HIS A 54 12.33 11.78 5.30
N ILE A 55 11.55 10.70 5.42
CA ILE A 55 10.07 10.72 5.31
C ILE A 55 9.45 11.60 6.39
N LYS A 56 9.97 11.58 7.61
CA LYS A 56 9.48 12.44 8.71
C LYS A 56 9.75 13.92 8.46
N GLN A 57 10.88 14.25 7.83
CA GLN A 57 11.29 15.63 7.56
C GLN A 57 10.67 16.18 6.27
N ASN A 58 10.42 15.31 5.29
CA ASN A 58 9.88 15.67 3.99
C ASN A 58 8.62 14.86 3.72
N SER A 59 7.48 15.53 3.82
CA SER A 59 6.18 14.92 3.61
C SER A 59 5.94 14.42 2.19
N ASN A 60 6.82 14.63 1.21
CA ASN A 60 6.75 14.05 -0.14
C ASN A 60 7.71 12.88 -0.37
N ALA A 61 8.64 12.65 0.55
CA ALA A 61 9.59 11.56 0.46
C ALA A 61 8.90 10.19 0.50
N SER A 62 9.56 9.22 -0.12
CA SER A 62 9.08 7.88 -0.38
C SER A 62 10.04 6.82 0.17
N VAL A 63 9.51 5.69 0.62
CA VAL A 63 10.32 4.49 0.89
C VAL A 63 11.06 4.03 -0.37
N THR A 64 10.50 4.27 -1.56
CA THR A 64 11.16 3.97 -2.84
C THR A 64 12.36 4.87 -3.11
N ASP A 65 12.53 5.98 -2.37
CA ASP A 65 13.71 6.84 -2.49
C ASP A 65 14.98 6.12 -2.03
N LEU A 66 14.87 4.99 -1.30
CA LEU A 66 15.98 4.05 -1.08
C LEU A 66 16.67 3.65 -2.39
N HIS A 67 15.91 3.53 -3.48
CA HIS A 67 16.46 3.23 -4.80
C HIS A 67 17.29 4.40 -5.36
N ASN A 68 16.95 5.64 -5.01
CA ASN A 68 17.67 6.85 -5.45
C ASN A 68 18.85 7.19 -4.54
N LEU A 69 18.75 6.90 -3.23
CA LEU A 69 19.86 6.99 -2.27
C LEU A 69 21.00 6.02 -2.59
N LYS A 70 20.75 5.04 -3.47
CA LYS A 70 21.74 4.17 -4.08
C LYS A 70 22.87 4.95 -4.78
N ILE A 71 22.62 6.18 -5.26
CA ILE A 71 23.65 7.07 -5.84
C ILE A 71 24.72 7.49 -4.80
N LEU A 72 24.45 7.36 -3.50
CA LEU A 72 25.45 7.60 -2.44
C LEU A 72 26.21 6.32 -2.00
N SER A 73 25.75 5.14 -2.39
CA SER A 73 26.34 3.85 -1.99
C SER A 73 27.44 3.33 -2.92
N GLU A 74 27.67 3.96 -4.08
CA GLU A 74 28.74 3.56 -5.00
C GLU A 74 30.15 3.76 -4.43
N LYS A 75 30.28 4.34 -3.23
CA LYS A 75 31.56 4.42 -2.51
C LYS A 75 31.84 3.31 -1.50
N ASN A 76 30.92 2.39 -1.18
CA ASN A 76 31.23 1.26 -0.29
C ASN A 76 30.30 0.06 -0.53
N HIS A 77 30.88 -1.14 -0.47
CA HIS A 77 30.33 -2.48 -0.76
C HIS A 77 29.00 -2.88 -0.07
N ILE A 78 27.91 -2.17 -0.30
CA ILE A 78 26.57 -2.59 0.17
C ILE A 78 25.95 -3.45 -0.94
N LYS A 79 26.08 -4.79 -0.82
CA LYS A 79 25.24 -5.72 -1.56
C LYS A 79 23.78 -5.41 -1.21
N LEU A 80 23.01 -4.96 -2.20
CA LEU A 80 21.69 -4.40 -2.02
C LEU A 80 20.66 -5.42 -1.54
N GLU A 81 20.37 -5.42 -0.25
CA GLU A 81 19.13 -5.93 0.34
C GLU A 81 17.97 -4.94 0.17
N LEU A 82 17.87 -4.31 -1.01
CA LEU A 82 16.95 -3.18 -1.25
C LEU A 82 15.51 -3.51 -0.89
N THR A 83 15.01 -4.66 -1.33
CA THR A 83 13.65 -5.12 -1.02
C THR A 83 13.43 -5.29 0.49
N HIS A 84 14.40 -5.86 1.20
CA HIS A 84 14.32 -6.05 2.65
C HIS A 84 14.39 -4.71 3.39
N ASN A 85 15.13 -3.73 2.86
CA ASN A 85 15.16 -2.37 3.38
C ASN A 85 13.86 -1.61 3.13
N ILE A 86 13.25 -1.74 1.95
CA ILE A 86 11.93 -1.15 1.66
C ILE A 86 10.88 -1.69 2.64
N ILE A 87 10.79 -3.02 2.76
CA ILE A 87 9.84 -3.67 3.67
C ILE A 87 10.16 -3.39 5.14
N GLY A 88 11.44 -3.37 5.51
CA GLY A 88 11.90 -3.02 6.87
C GLY A 88 11.49 -1.60 7.26
N THR A 89 11.61 -0.65 6.34
CA THR A 89 11.19 0.74 6.54
C THR A 89 9.66 0.83 6.72
N LEU A 90 8.88 0.16 5.87
CA LEU A 90 7.42 0.08 6.01
C LEU A 90 7.02 -0.47 7.40
N LYS A 91 7.65 -1.56 7.86
CA LYS A 91 7.40 -2.11 9.20
C LYS A 91 7.75 -1.15 10.33
N LYS A 92 8.82 -0.37 10.20
CA LYS A 92 9.17 0.67 11.18
C LYS A 92 8.13 1.79 11.18
N MET A 93 7.66 2.23 10.02
CA MET A 93 6.57 3.22 9.92
C MET A 93 5.30 2.73 10.62
N LEU A 94 4.94 1.44 10.46
CA LEU A 94 3.78 0.85 11.11
C LEU A 94 3.86 0.86 12.64
N LYS A 95 5.06 0.61 13.19
CA LYS A 95 5.27 0.65 14.65
C LYS A 95 5.11 2.04 15.25
N GLU A 96 5.23 3.10 14.44
CA GLU A 96 5.08 4.48 14.89
C GLU A 96 3.69 5.06 14.65
N LEU A 97 2.81 4.31 13.99
CA LEU A 97 1.44 4.75 13.76
C LEU A 97 0.65 4.72 15.06
N SER A 98 -0.22 5.71 15.24
CA SER A 98 -1.22 5.67 16.31
C SER A 98 -2.20 4.52 16.11
N THR A 99 -2.89 4.17 17.18
CA THR A 99 -4.02 3.25 17.15
C THR A 99 -5.08 3.66 16.15
N PHE A 100 -5.75 2.68 15.57
CA PHE A 100 -6.89 2.89 14.68
C PHE A 100 -8.14 3.34 15.43
N THR A 101 -9.07 3.95 14.68
CA THR A 101 -10.41 4.27 15.17
C THR A 101 -11.25 3.01 15.36
N GLN A 102 -12.31 3.10 16.17
CA GLN A 102 -13.18 1.96 16.47
C GLN A 102 -13.74 1.26 15.22
N PRO A 103 -14.23 1.97 14.17
CA PRO A 103 -14.71 1.27 12.97
C PRO A 103 -13.65 0.41 12.28
N ALA A 104 -12.38 0.85 12.25
CA ALA A 104 -11.30 0.03 11.70
C ALA A 104 -10.86 -1.08 12.65
N ILE A 105 -10.95 -0.87 13.97
CA ILE A 105 -10.77 -1.94 14.95
C ILE A 105 -11.84 -3.02 14.75
N ASP A 106 -13.11 -2.66 14.54
CA ASP A 106 -14.19 -3.62 14.30
C ASP A 106 -13.95 -4.47 13.04
N LEU A 107 -13.34 -3.89 12.00
CA LEU A 107 -12.86 -4.64 10.82
C LEU A 107 -11.79 -5.68 11.18
N LEU A 108 -10.82 -5.31 12.00
CA LEU A 108 -9.76 -6.21 12.48
C LEU A 108 -10.30 -7.30 13.43
N LEU A 109 -11.31 -6.96 14.26
CA LEU A 109 -12.00 -7.93 15.09
C LEU A 109 -12.83 -8.91 14.24
N TYR A 110 -13.45 -8.44 13.15
CA TYR A 110 -14.14 -9.32 12.21
C TYR A 110 -13.16 -10.27 11.51
N LEU A 111 -11.95 -9.81 11.16
CA LEU A 111 -10.86 -10.69 10.72
C LEU A 111 -10.48 -11.75 11.75
N SER A 112 -10.77 -11.55 13.04
CA SER A 112 -10.50 -12.53 14.10
C SER A 112 -11.69 -13.46 14.38
N SER A 113 -12.83 -13.25 13.71
CA SER A 113 -14.07 -13.97 14.01
C SER A 113 -14.09 -15.40 13.44
N ASN A 114 -14.82 -16.28 14.12
CA ASN A 114 -15.06 -17.64 13.63
C ASN A 114 -15.96 -17.66 12.37
N ASP A 115 -16.83 -16.66 12.24
CA ASP A 115 -17.75 -16.49 11.11
C ASP A 115 -17.15 -15.66 9.96
N PHE A 116 -15.81 -15.66 9.85
CA PHE A 116 -15.10 -14.89 8.85
C PHE A 116 -15.38 -15.38 7.43
N ASN A 117 -15.82 -14.44 6.60
CA ASN A 117 -16.00 -14.61 5.16
C ASN A 117 -15.19 -13.54 4.41
N ALA A 118 -14.35 -13.99 3.47
CA ALA A 118 -13.45 -13.11 2.73
C ALA A 118 -14.21 -12.05 1.90
N GLY A 119 -15.23 -12.45 1.15
CA GLY A 119 -16.03 -11.52 0.33
C GLY A 119 -16.71 -10.46 1.18
N HIS A 120 -17.36 -10.89 2.26
CA HIS A 120 -18.03 -9.97 3.18
C HIS A 120 -17.06 -9.04 3.91
N PHE A 121 -15.85 -9.52 4.25
CA PHE A 121 -14.83 -8.66 4.82
C PHE A 121 -14.39 -7.55 3.85
N ILE A 122 -14.21 -7.89 2.58
CA ILE A 122 -13.89 -6.90 1.54
C ILE A 122 -15.02 -5.89 1.37
N GLU A 123 -16.29 -6.31 1.37
CA GLU A 123 -17.44 -5.41 1.37
C GLU A 123 -17.40 -4.45 2.56
N LYS A 124 -17.16 -4.96 3.77
CA LYS A 124 -17.04 -4.14 4.98
C LYS A 124 -15.90 -3.13 4.91
N LEU A 125 -14.77 -3.48 4.30
CA LEU A 125 -13.67 -2.53 4.07
C LEU A 125 -14.12 -1.37 3.17
N PHE A 126 -14.84 -1.67 2.08
CA PHE A 126 -15.33 -0.64 1.15
C PHE A 126 -16.47 0.20 1.72
N SER A 127 -17.28 -0.35 2.63
CA SER A 127 -18.37 0.38 3.29
C SER A 127 -17.97 1.02 4.62
N SER A 128 -16.68 0.98 4.99
CA SER A 128 -16.22 1.48 6.28
C SER A 128 -16.31 3.02 6.35
N PRO A 129 -16.81 3.58 7.47
CA PRO A 129 -16.77 5.03 7.67
C PRO A 129 -15.33 5.56 7.87
N SER A 130 -14.38 4.70 8.24
CA SER A 130 -12.96 5.04 8.38
C SER A 130 -12.19 4.66 7.12
N ILE A 131 -12.45 5.38 6.02
CA ILE A 131 -11.98 5.05 4.67
C ILE A 131 -10.46 4.94 4.60
N ASP A 132 -9.71 5.86 5.20
CA ASP A 132 -8.24 5.85 5.11
C ASP A 132 -7.62 4.63 5.83
N GLU A 133 -8.22 4.19 6.93
CA GLU A 133 -7.78 3.01 7.69
C GLU A 133 -8.19 1.72 6.97
N ALA A 134 -9.40 1.68 6.41
CA ALA A 134 -9.84 0.56 5.58
C ALA A 134 -8.99 0.42 4.31
N LYS A 135 -8.66 1.55 3.66
CA LYS A 135 -7.71 1.64 2.55
C LYS A 135 -6.35 1.07 2.94
N PHE A 136 -5.84 1.47 4.10
CA PHE A 136 -4.59 0.92 4.63
C PHE A 136 -4.67 -0.60 4.80
N ILE A 137 -5.69 -1.11 5.51
CA ILE A 137 -5.86 -2.55 5.79
C ILE A 137 -5.90 -3.32 4.47
N TYR A 138 -6.73 -2.87 3.52
CA TYR A 138 -6.84 -3.49 2.21
C TYR A 138 -5.49 -3.50 1.48
N ASN A 139 -4.80 -2.35 1.39
CA ASN A 139 -3.54 -2.24 0.66
C ASN A 139 -2.44 -3.09 1.30
N PHE A 140 -2.45 -3.20 2.62
CA PHE A 140 -1.46 -3.99 3.35
C PHE A 140 -1.67 -5.49 3.10
N LEU A 141 -2.93 -5.94 3.08
CA LEU A 141 -3.29 -7.31 2.69
C LEU A 141 -3.00 -7.58 1.21
N TYR A 142 -3.25 -6.61 0.33
CA TYR A 142 -2.93 -6.70 -1.10
C TYR A 142 -1.42 -6.83 -1.34
N LEU A 143 -0.59 -6.08 -0.62
CA LEU A 143 0.87 -6.26 -0.66
C LEU A 143 1.28 -7.67 -0.21
N GLY A 144 0.62 -8.21 0.81
CA GLY A 144 0.78 -9.61 1.22
C GLY A 144 0.45 -10.61 0.11
N LEU A 145 -0.65 -10.40 -0.60
CA LEU A 145 -1.04 -11.19 -1.76
C LEU A 145 0.00 -11.10 -2.89
N LEU A 146 0.47 -9.89 -3.22
CA LEU A 146 1.52 -9.70 -4.24
C LEU A 146 2.76 -10.54 -3.94
N VAL A 147 3.17 -10.60 -2.67
CA VAL A 147 4.28 -11.46 -2.24
C VAL A 147 3.94 -12.93 -2.38
N ALA A 148 2.77 -13.37 -1.88
CA ALA A 148 2.37 -14.77 -1.92
C ALA A 148 2.22 -15.32 -3.36
N ARG A 149 1.92 -14.46 -4.35
CA ARG A 149 1.86 -14.85 -5.77
C ARG A 149 3.19 -15.42 -6.30
N TYR A 150 4.33 -14.99 -5.74
CA TYR A 150 5.67 -15.43 -6.12
C TYR A 150 6.28 -16.45 -5.13
N GLN A 151 5.44 -17.17 -4.39
CA GLN A 151 5.86 -18.11 -3.35
C GLN A 151 6.84 -19.20 -3.81
N LYS A 152 6.84 -19.58 -5.10
CA LYS A 152 7.76 -20.59 -5.64
C LYS A 152 9.21 -20.08 -5.62
N GLU A 153 9.40 -18.82 -5.93
CA GLU A 153 10.69 -18.12 -5.96
C GLU A 153 11.06 -17.61 -4.57
N ASN A 154 10.17 -16.85 -3.92
CA ASN A 154 10.50 -16.12 -2.71
C ASN A 154 10.31 -16.92 -1.40
N LYS A 155 9.73 -18.12 -1.47
CA LYS A 155 9.45 -19.02 -0.33
C LYS A 155 8.47 -18.47 0.72
N MET A 156 7.67 -17.47 0.35
CA MET A 156 6.65 -16.85 1.19
C MET A 156 5.26 -17.35 0.82
N THR A 157 4.84 -18.46 1.44
CA THR A 157 3.46 -18.97 1.34
C THR A 157 2.45 -18.00 1.96
N ALA A 158 1.16 -18.15 1.64
CA ALA A 158 0.09 -17.37 2.28
C ALA A 158 0.18 -17.42 3.82
N ARG A 159 0.44 -18.61 4.38
CA ARG A 159 0.71 -18.80 5.81
C ARG A 159 1.90 -18.00 6.33
N ASN A 160 3.04 -18.05 5.63
CA ASN A 160 4.24 -17.32 6.04
C ASN A 160 4.01 -15.80 6.00
N VAL A 161 3.25 -15.32 5.02
CA VAL A 161 2.83 -13.92 4.94
C VAL A 161 1.90 -13.58 6.11
N ALA A 162 0.89 -14.40 6.38
CA ALA A 162 -0.07 -14.18 7.47
C ALA A 162 0.62 -14.08 8.85
N ILE A 163 1.58 -14.96 9.13
CA ILE A 163 2.41 -14.91 10.37
C ILE A 163 3.07 -13.52 10.54
N ILE A 164 3.47 -12.89 9.45
CA ILE A 164 4.18 -11.59 9.48
C ILE A 164 3.19 -10.42 9.56
N LEU A 165 2.08 -10.47 8.84
CA LEU A 165 1.10 -9.37 8.80
C LEU A 165 0.28 -9.28 10.10
N THR A 166 -0.11 -10.42 10.67
CA THR A 166 -0.98 -10.51 11.87
C THR A 166 -0.49 -9.64 13.02
N PRO A 167 0.78 -9.72 13.50
CA PRO A 167 1.23 -8.87 14.59
C PRO A 167 1.27 -7.38 14.22
N GLN A 168 1.47 -7.04 12.94
CA GLN A 168 1.43 -5.63 12.52
C GLN A 168 0.01 -5.08 12.61
N LEU A 169 -0.99 -5.83 12.13
CA LEU A 169 -2.40 -5.44 12.21
C LEU A 169 -2.94 -5.45 13.63
N THR A 170 -2.56 -6.44 14.44
CA THR A 170 -3.00 -6.55 15.84
C THR A 170 -2.51 -5.35 16.65
N ASN A 171 -1.27 -4.89 16.43
CA ASN A 171 -0.74 -3.70 17.12
C ASN A 171 -1.56 -2.43 16.83
N LEU A 172 -2.18 -2.32 15.65
CA LEU A 172 -2.99 -1.16 15.27
C LEU A 172 -4.32 -1.09 16.03
N THR A 173 -4.73 -2.18 16.68
CA THR A 173 -5.90 -2.16 17.59
C THR A 173 -5.60 -1.47 18.93
N GLY A 174 -4.32 -1.34 19.29
CA GLY A 174 -3.87 -0.81 20.59
C GLY A 174 -4.16 -1.71 21.78
N ASP A 175 -4.84 -2.84 21.54
CA ASP A 175 -5.08 -3.83 22.56
C ASP A 175 -3.92 -4.83 22.58
N LEU A 176 -2.94 -4.53 23.44
CA LEU A 176 -1.80 -5.41 23.68
C LEU A 176 -2.22 -6.78 24.24
N SER A 177 -3.45 -6.93 24.77
CA SER A 177 -3.97 -8.22 25.24
C SER A 177 -4.38 -9.15 24.09
N LEU A 178 -4.66 -8.59 22.89
CA LEU A 178 -4.92 -9.38 21.68
C LEU A 178 -3.65 -10.07 21.14
N GLY A 179 -2.46 -9.69 21.63
CA GLY A 179 -1.21 -10.43 21.47
C GLY A 179 -0.99 -11.07 20.09
N PHE A 180 -0.55 -12.33 20.09
CA PHE A 180 -0.65 -13.18 18.91
C PHE A 180 -2.10 -13.67 18.80
N ASN A 181 -2.78 -13.31 17.71
CA ASN A 181 -4.17 -13.71 17.45
C ASN A 181 -4.21 -14.83 16.39
N PRO A 182 -4.32 -16.10 16.80
CA PRO A 182 -4.27 -17.23 15.87
C PRO A 182 -5.42 -17.22 14.87
N SER A 183 -6.63 -16.85 15.32
CA SER A 183 -7.81 -16.76 14.48
C SER A 183 -7.66 -15.71 13.38
N MET A 184 -7.13 -14.53 13.73
CA MET A 184 -6.80 -13.51 12.73
C MET A 184 -5.76 -14.02 11.73
N GLN A 185 -4.71 -14.70 12.20
CA GLN A 185 -3.70 -15.26 11.30
C GLN A 185 -4.31 -16.26 10.32
N GLU A 186 -5.13 -17.18 10.81
CA GLU A 186 -5.78 -18.21 10.01
C GLU A 186 -6.74 -17.59 8.97
N ASN A 187 -7.47 -16.55 9.34
CA ASN A 187 -8.35 -15.81 8.44
C ASN A 187 -7.60 -14.94 7.42
N ILE A 188 -6.46 -14.35 7.77
CA ILE A 188 -5.58 -13.67 6.80
C ILE A 188 -5.00 -14.68 5.82
N GLU A 189 -4.55 -15.85 6.29
CA GLU A 189 -4.07 -16.94 5.43
C GLU A 189 -5.18 -17.40 4.47
N LYS A 190 -6.39 -17.62 5.00
CA LYS A 190 -7.58 -17.97 4.21
C LYS A 190 -7.88 -16.92 3.15
N LEU A 191 -7.95 -15.64 3.53
CA LEU A 191 -8.20 -14.52 2.61
C LEU A 191 -7.17 -14.47 1.48
N ILE A 192 -5.87 -14.55 1.79
CA ILE A 192 -4.80 -14.52 0.77
C ILE A 192 -4.90 -15.75 -0.13
N THR A 193 -5.13 -16.93 0.44
CA THR A 193 -5.25 -18.19 -0.31
C THR A 193 -6.44 -18.15 -1.27
N GLU A 194 -7.60 -17.70 -0.81
CA GLU A 194 -8.78 -17.51 -1.65
C GLU A 194 -8.52 -16.47 -2.74
N ALA A 195 -7.84 -15.36 -2.42
CA ALA A 195 -7.51 -14.32 -3.41
C ALA A 195 -6.45 -14.73 -4.45
N LEU A 196 -5.61 -15.73 -4.14
CA LEU A 196 -4.69 -16.31 -5.12
C LEU A 196 -5.44 -17.09 -6.21
N VAL A 197 -6.57 -17.71 -5.85
CA VAL A 197 -7.42 -18.48 -6.78
C VAL A 197 -8.46 -17.57 -7.43
N ASN A 198 -9.18 -16.79 -6.62
CA ASN A 198 -10.20 -15.84 -7.02
C ASN A 198 -9.63 -14.43 -7.08
N LYS A 199 -9.15 -14.06 -8.27
CA LYS A 199 -8.50 -12.76 -8.52
C LYS A 199 -9.42 -11.55 -8.28
N SER A 200 -10.73 -11.71 -8.09
CA SER A 200 -11.65 -10.59 -7.84
C SER A 200 -11.63 -10.09 -6.40
N LEU A 201 -11.28 -10.93 -5.41
CA LEU A 201 -11.31 -10.58 -3.97
C LEU A 201 -10.30 -9.48 -3.60
N LEU A 202 -9.09 -9.55 -4.15
CA LEU A 202 -8.02 -8.59 -3.95
C LEU A 202 -7.36 -8.35 -5.32
N SER A 203 -8.04 -7.55 -6.14
CA SER A 203 -7.75 -7.46 -7.58
C SER A 203 -6.72 -6.39 -7.94
N LYS A 204 -6.70 -5.27 -7.19
CA LYS A 204 -5.81 -4.11 -7.37
C LYS A 204 -5.62 -3.38 -6.04
N SER A 205 -4.58 -2.56 -5.90
CA SER A 205 -4.48 -1.62 -4.77
C SER A 205 -5.71 -0.71 -4.71
N PHE A 206 -6.09 -0.38 -3.48
CA PHE A 206 -7.05 0.64 -3.12
C PHE A 206 -6.42 1.99 -3.45
N ASP A 207 -6.70 2.54 -4.63
CA ASP A 207 -6.34 3.92 -4.97
C ASP A 207 -7.41 4.64 -5.82
N CYS A 208 -7.50 5.96 -5.58
CA CYS A 208 -8.70 6.78 -5.41
C CYS A 208 -9.41 7.29 -6.69
N THR A 209 -9.32 6.58 -7.81
CA THR A 209 -10.21 6.84 -8.99
C THR A 209 -11.47 5.97 -8.98
N LYS A 210 -11.58 5.04 -8.02
CA LYS A 210 -12.61 3.99 -8.00
C LYS A 210 -13.76 4.17 -7.01
N ILE A 211 -13.82 5.24 -6.22
CA ILE A 211 -15.05 5.55 -5.48
C ILE A 211 -16.20 5.82 -6.47
N ASP A 212 -15.91 6.36 -7.65
CA ASP A 212 -16.88 6.55 -8.74
C ASP A 212 -17.29 5.24 -9.44
N GLU A 213 -16.44 4.20 -9.41
CA GLU A 213 -16.74 2.87 -10.00
C GLU A 213 -17.44 1.93 -8.98
N LEU A 214 -17.14 2.09 -7.69
CA LEU A 214 -17.84 1.42 -6.58
C LEU A 214 -19.25 1.99 -6.37
N SER A 215 -19.46 3.30 -6.58
CA SER A 215 -20.81 3.90 -6.66
C SER A 215 -21.64 3.30 -7.81
N ARG A 216 -21.02 3.01 -8.96
CA ARG A 216 -21.70 2.38 -10.11
C ARG A 216 -21.99 0.89 -9.96
N LYS A 217 -21.27 0.17 -9.10
CA LYS A 217 -21.49 -1.28 -8.87
C LYS A 217 -22.49 -1.58 -7.76
N LEU A 218 -22.74 -0.65 -6.85
CA LEU A 218 -23.86 -0.73 -5.91
C LEU A 218 -25.21 -0.47 -6.62
N ASP A 219 -25.24 0.42 -7.62
CA ASP A 219 -26.42 0.63 -8.49
C ASP A 219 -26.68 -0.54 -9.47
N TYR A 220 -25.66 -1.35 -9.78
CA TYR A 220 -25.78 -2.50 -10.69
C TYR A 220 -26.55 -3.69 -10.08
N PHE A 221 -26.89 -3.63 -8.80
CA PHE A 221 -27.79 -4.59 -8.15
C PHE A 221 -29.26 -4.17 -8.18
N ALA A 222 -29.61 -3.02 -8.80
CA ALA A 222 -30.95 -2.46 -8.74
C ALA A 222 -31.73 -2.41 -10.07
N PHE A 223 -31.15 -2.66 -11.25
CA PHE A 223 -31.90 -2.58 -12.51
C PHE A 223 -31.52 -3.66 -13.52
N GLU A 224 -32.46 -4.57 -13.75
CA GLU A 224 -32.53 -5.52 -14.84
C GLU A 224 -32.61 -4.83 -16.22
N GLU A 225 -32.22 -5.60 -17.25
CA GLU A 225 -32.71 -5.55 -18.63
C GLU A 225 -32.26 -4.41 -19.59
N PHE A 226 -31.88 -4.86 -20.80
CA PHE A 226 -31.77 -4.16 -22.10
C PHE A 226 -30.44 -3.54 -22.60
N ASN A 227 -30.07 -4.08 -23.77
CA ASN A 227 -29.30 -3.57 -24.92
C ASN A 227 -27.75 -3.61 -24.93
N GLU A 228 -27.27 -4.66 -25.61
CA GLU A 228 -26.09 -4.67 -26.47
C GLU A 228 -26.20 -3.56 -27.53
N ASP A 229 -25.42 -2.46 -27.40
CA ASP A 229 -24.94 -1.63 -28.53
C ASP A 229 -24.04 -0.42 -28.16
N LEU A 230 -23.59 -0.26 -26.91
CA LEU A 230 -22.96 1.00 -26.46
C LEU A 230 -21.59 0.88 -25.75
N LEU A 231 -20.68 0.06 -26.27
CA LEU A 231 -19.31 -0.08 -25.71
C LEU A 231 -18.18 -0.08 -26.75
N GLN A 232 -18.29 0.73 -27.82
CA GLN A 232 -17.25 0.87 -28.84
C GLN A 232 -16.33 2.11 -28.78
N THR A 233 -16.34 2.94 -27.72
CA THR A 233 -15.61 4.24 -27.79
C THR A 233 -14.81 4.71 -26.56
N SER A 234 -14.36 3.86 -25.63
CA SER A 234 -13.67 4.37 -24.42
C SER A 234 -12.31 3.75 -24.03
N SER A 235 -11.58 3.10 -24.94
CA SER A 235 -10.25 2.52 -24.65
C SER A 235 -9.07 3.23 -25.31
N VAL A 236 -9.31 4.21 -26.20
CA VAL A 236 -8.23 4.95 -26.91
C VAL A 236 -7.75 6.20 -26.13
N HIS A 237 -8.59 6.80 -25.27
CA HIS A 237 -8.26 8.06 -24.61
C HIS A 237 -7.34 7.93 -23.37
N LEU A 238 -7.23 6.73 -22.77
CA LEU A 238 -6.37 6.52 -21.60
C LEU A 238 -4.90 6.31 -21.98
N ILE A 239 -4.63 5.86 -23.22
CA ILE A 239 -3.28 5.63 -23.74
C ILE A 239 -2.65 6.97 -24.17
N GLU A 240 -3.44 7.89 -24.77
CA GLU A 240 -2.95 9.24 -25.13
C GLU A 240 -2.61 10.13 -23.92
N MET A 241 -3.20 9.88 -22.74
CA MET A 241 -2.89 10.65 -21.53
C MET A 241 -1.57 10.24 -20.87
N LEU A 242 -1.18 8.97 -20.96
CA LEU A 242 0.06 8.46 -20.35
C LEU A 242 1.31 8.79 -21.19
N GLU A 243 1.13 9.11 -22.47
CA GLU A 243 2.22 9.54 -23.36
C GLU A 243 2.51 11.06 -23.30
N ARG A 244 1.67 11.87 -22.64
CA ARG A 244 1.77 13.35 -22.61
C ARG A 244 2.46 13.97 -21.39
N TYR A 245 2.88 13.19 -20.39
CA TYR A 245 3.56 13.75 -19.20
C TYR A 245 4.90 13.07 -18.91
N PRO A 246 5.98 13.48 -19.58
CA PRO A 246 7.34 13.18 -19.15
C PRO A 246 7.73 14.12 -17.99
N ASN A 247 8.41 13.58 -16.97
CA ASN A 247 9.27 14.25 -15.96
C ASN A 247 9.03 15.74 -15.60
N PRO A 248 8.89 16.11 -14.31
CA PRO A 248 9.10 17.50 -13.91
C PRO A 248 10.59 17.84 -14.00
N LEU A 249 11.02 18.39 -15.13
CA LEU A 249 12.29 19.11 -15.24
C LEU A 249 12.20 20.40 -14.42
N VAL A 250 13.15 20.49 -13.49
CA VAL A 250 13.72 21.68 -12.87
C VAL A 250 13.57 22.95 -13.74
N CYS A 251 12.92 23.99 -13.20
CA CYS A 251 13.00 25.33 -13.79
C CYS A 251 14.41 25.90 -13.54
N ASP A 252 15.20 25.97 -14.60
CA ASP A 252 16.49 26.66 -14.63
C ASP A 252 16.27 28.20 -14.64
N PRO A 253 16.85 28.98 -13.72
CA PRO A 253 16.68 30.44 -13.66
C PRO A 253 17.35 31.23 -14.81
N GLN A 254 17.98 30.58 -15.79
CA GLN A 254 18.76 31.28 -16.83
C GLN A 254 18.17 31.31 -18.24
N LEU A 255 16.85 31.09 -18.42
CA LEU A 255 16.23 31.15 -19.75
C LEU A 255 15.55 32.50 -20.07
N ASN A 256 16.09 33.11 -21.12
CA ASN A 256 15.76 34.35 -21.84
C ASN A 256 14.35 34.97 -21.70
N GLN A 257 14.32 36.32 -21.72
CA GLN A 257 13.15 37.22 -21.55
C GLN A 257 11.93 36.94 -22.44
N ASN A 258 12.08 36.25 -23.57
CA ASN A 258 10.95 35.90 -24.44
C ASN A 258 10.04 34.78 -23.90
N THR A 259 10.44 34.10 -22.82
CA THR A 259 9.65 33.02 -22.20
C THR A 259 8.74 33.51 -21.06
N GLN A 260 8.93 34.74 -20.57
CA GLN A 260 8.11 35.32 -19.48
C GLN A 260 6.74 35.82 -19.97
N ASP A 261 6.59 36.19 -21.24
CA ASP A 261 5.33 36.74 -21.78
C ASP A 261 4.24 35.69 -22.04
N ASN A 262 4.56 34.39 -22.01
CA ASN A 262 3.57 33.33 -22.18
C ASN A 262 2.99 32.80 -20.85
N CYS A 263 3.59 33.14 -19.69
CA CYS A 263 3.05 32.75 -18.39
C CYS A 263 2.02 33.74 -17.81
N SER A 264 1.85 34.92 -18.42
CA SER A 264 0.92 35.96 -17.94
C SER A 264 -0.48 35.92 -18.57
N LYS A 265 -0.73 35.00 -19.52
CA LYS A 265 -2.04 34.84 -20.20
C LYS A 265 -2.92 33.69 -19.69
N LEU A 266 -2.55 33.07 -18.57
CA LEU A 266 -3.36 32.03 -17.91
C LEU A 266 -3.57 32.37 -16.42
N ARG A 267 -4.12 33.55 -16.16
CA ARG A 267 -4.88 33.85 -14.94
C ARG A 267 -6.36 33.95 -15.27
#